data_AF-A0A0M8SRF3-F1
#
_entry.id   AF-A0A0M8SRF3-F1
#
_cell.length_a   1.000
_cell.length_b   1.000
_cell.length_c   1.000
_cell.angle_alpha   90.00
_cell.angle_beta   90.00
_cell.angle_gamma   90.00
#
_symmetry.space_group_name_H-M   'P 1'
#
loop_
_entity.id
_entity.type
_entity.pdbx_description
1 polymer ?
#
loop_
_entity_poly.entity_id
_entity_poly.type
_entity_poly.pdbx_seq_one_letter_code
_entity_poly.pdbx_strand_id
1 'polypeptide(L)'
;MICSNAARILVDLDVPAPTPGTVIPHSFRARFGTEDHAGHVVEEERPGARPDWDVALTGEERQPDLVPRGDRCPINLDQGDWAPCSLVSRSDWKGRKRNLYIAAAGPMCHACGDSLGQDLHYDRYTHLITGLLCNECSSHINECPHPSGCYQADYLNDPPAAHLKEQYYVGGNRDDRKRAGRTVAA
;
A
#
# COMPACT_ATOMS: atom_id res chain seq x y z
N MET A 1 -3.37 17.74 -3.72
CA MET A 1 -2.56 16.76 -2.97
C MET A 1 -3.23 16.58 -1.61
N ILE A 2 -3.51 15.34 -1.23
CA ILE A 2 -4.23 14.94 -0.02
C ILE A 2 -3.26 14.07 0.78
N CYS A 3 -3.15 14.34 2.07
CA CYS A 3 -2.25 13.64 2.99
C CYS A 3 -3.07 12.69 3.87
N SER A 4 -2.53 11.50 4.14
CA SER A 4 -3.13 10.59 5.13
C SER A 4 -2.66 11.01 6.51
N ASN A 5 -3.59 11.19 7.45
CA ASN A 5 -3.26 11.35 8.87
C ASN A 5 -2.67 10.07 9.49
N ALA A 6 -2.66 8.94 8.77
CA ALA A 6 -2.04 7.69 9.19
C ALA A 6 -0.54 7.60 8.88
N ALA A 7 0.00 8.50 8.04
CA ALA A 7 1.40 8.86 8.22
C ALA A 7 1.49 9.28 9.68
N ARG A 8 2.38 8.69 10.48
CA ARG A 8 2.63 9.10 11.85
C ARG A 8 3.12 10.55 11.82
N ILE A 9 2.19 11.48 11.64
CA ILE A 9 2.33 12.84 12.08
C ILE A 9 2.38 12.63 13.58
N LEU A 10 3.58 12.74 14.14
CA LEU A 10 3.76 12.98 15.56
C LEU A 10 3.11 14.35 15.82
N VAL A 11 1.78 14.40 15.76
CA VAL A 11 1.02 15.49 16.35
C VAL A 11 1.12 15.15 17.81
N ASP A 12 2.00 15.87 18.49
CA ASP A 12 2.05 15.91 19.94
C ASP A 12 0.61 16.02 20.43
N LEU A 13 0.11 15.00 21.15
CA LEU A 13 -1.32 14.82 21.44
C LEU A 13 -1.89 15.93 22.34
N ASP A 14 -1.02 16.81 22.84
CA ASP A 14 -1.32 18.02 23.61
C ASP A 14 -1.58 19.25 22.72
N VAL A 15 -1.49 19.15 21.39
CA VAL A 15 -1.81 20.24 20.47
C VAL A 15 -3.29 20.17 20.08
N PRO A 16 -4.06 21.28 20.21
CA PRO A 16 -5.46 21.31 19.78
C PRO A 16 -5.58 20.92 18.31
N ALA A 17 -6.65 20.18 17.98
CA ALA A 17 -6.88 19.69 16.62
C ALA A 17 -6.73 20.85 15.61
N PRO A 18 -5.83 20.72 14.63
CA PRO A 18 -5.51 21.81 13.74
C PRO A 18 -6.74 22.22 12.91
N THR A 19 -7.04 23.52 12.87
CA THR A 19 -8.23 24.06 12.21
C THR A 19 -8.05 24.15 10.69
N PRO A 20 -9.14 24.25 9.91
CA PRO A 20 -9.04 24.54 8.47
C PRO A 20 -8.18 25.79 8.23
N GLY A 21 -7.30 25.73 7.23
CA GLY A 21 -6.30 26.77 6.96
C GLY A 21 -5.00 26.65 7.75
N THR A 22 -4.91 25.72 8.71
CA THR A 22 -3.63 25.43 9.39
C THR A 22 -2.65 24.86 8.38
N VAL A 23 -1.46 25.45 8.33
CA VAL A 23 -0.34 24.96 7.54
C VAL A 23 0.56 24.13 8.45
N ILE A 24 0.70 22.85 8.13
CA ILE A 24 1.59 21.91 8.80
C ILE A 24 2.86 21.81 7.94
N PRO A 25 4.02 22.26 8.44
CA PRO A 25 5.28 22.08 7.74
C PRO A 25 5.68 20.59 7.77
N HIS A 26 5.92 19.99 6.62
CA HIS A 26 6.40 18.62 6.50
C HIS A 26 7.86 18.59 6.06
N SER A 27 8.66 17.81 6.77
CA SER A 27 9.99 17.39 6.32
C SER A 27 9.99 15.89 6.05
N PHE A 28 10.38 15.47 4.85
CA PHE A 28 10.69 14.09 4.55
C PHE A 28 12.09 13.78 5.09
N ARG A 29 12.19 13.58 6.40
CA ARG A 29 13.41 12.97 6.94
C ARG A 29 13.34 11.48 6.63
N ALA A 30 14.01 11.07 5.55
CA ALA A 30 14.49 9.70 5.46
C ALA A 30 15.24 9.43 6.78
N ARG A 31 14.75 8.48 7.58
CA ARG A 31 15.36 8.08 8.85
C ARG A 31 16.73 7.48 8.59
N PHE A 32 17.74 8.31 8.34
CA PHE A 32 19.14 7.93 8.50
C PHE A 32 19.49 8.23 9.95
N GLY A 33 18.98 7.40 10.86
CA GLY A 33 19.50 7.36 12.21
C GLY A 33 20.93 6.85 12.15
N THR A 34 21.86 7.58 12.76
CA THR A 34 23.13 6.96 13.14
C THR A 34 22.89 6.28 14.49
N GLU A 35 23.11 4.96 14.54
CA GLU A 35 23.08 4.23 15.80
C GLU A 35 24.22 4.74 16.68
N ASP A 36 23.91 5.16 17.90
CA ASP A 36 24.96 5.34 18.90
C ASP A 36 25.53 3.97 19.32
N HIS A 37 26.64 3.96 20.06
CA HIS A 37 27.28 2.72 20.51
C HIS A 37 26.42 1.89 21.49
N ALA A 38 25.22 2.36 21.86
CA ALA A 38 24.25 1.69 22.70
C ALA A 38 22.98 1.25 21.93
N GLY A 39 22.89 1.48 20.62
CA GLY A 39 21.72 1.13 19.79
C GLY A 39 20.54 2.07 19.94
N HIS A 40 20.71 3.25 20.54
CA HIS A 40 19.70 4.29 20.55
C HIS A 40 19.78 5.13 19.27
N VAL A 41 18.62 5.28 18.60
CA VAL A 41 18.46 6.25 17.52
C VAL A 41 18.33 7.63 18.14
N VAL A 42 19.38 8.44 18.05
CA VAL A 42 19.33 9.85 18.47
C VAL A 42 18.81 10.66 17.29
N GLU A 43 17.57 11.14 17.38
CA GLU A 43 17.01 12.08 16.40
C GLU A 43 17.65 13.46 16.60
N GLU A 44 18.73 13.73 15.89
CA GLU A 44 19.36 15.05 15.92
C GLU A 44 18.55 16.02 15.05
N GLU A 45 17.65 16.79 15.66
CA GLU A 45 17.05 17.95 14.99
C GLU A 45 18.13 18.98 14.68
N ARG A 46 18.56 19.05 13.42
CA ARG A 46 19.44 20.13 12.95
C ARG A 46 18.70 21.48 13.06
N PRO A 47 19.17 22.43 13.89
CA PRO A 47 18.60 23.77 13.94
C PRO A 47 18.73 24.43 12.57
N GLY A 48 17.60 24.87 11.99
CA GLY A 48 17.55 25.53 10.68
C GLY A 48 17.28 24.61 9.48
N ALA A 49 16.94 23.34 9.69
CA ALA A 49 16.40 22.50 8.62
C ALA A 49 15.08 23.10 8.11
N ARG A 50 15.02 23.44 6.81
CA ARG A 50 13.78 23.93 6.18
C ARG A 50 12.85 22.74 5.92
N PRO A 51 11.53 22.90 6.11
CA PRO A 51 10.57 21.90 5.66
C PRO A 51 10.70 21.72 4.14
N ASP A 52 10.50 20.48 3.69
CA ASP A 52 10.57 20.15 2.28
C ASP A 52 9.32 20.66 1.53
N TRP A 53 8.18 20.75 2.23
CA TRP A 53 6.92 21.24 1.69
C TRP A 53 5.88 21.49 2.80
N ASP A 54 4.84 22.26 2.47
CA ASP A 54 3.76 22.65 3.37
C ASP A 54 2.45 21.91 3.06
N VAL A 55 1.70 21.50 4.10
CA VAL A 55 0.36 20.92 3.99
C VAL A 55 -0.67 21.88 4.58
N ALA A 56 -1.63 22.33 3.78
CA ALA A 56 -2.76 23.12 4.27
C ALA A 56 -3.97 22.21 4.54
N LEU A 57 -4.52 22.27 5.76
CA LEU A 57 -5.75 21.56 6.08
C LEU A 57 -6.94 22.25 5.43
N THR A 58 -7.72 21.51 4.65
CA THR A 58 -8.90 22.04 3.96
C THR A 58 -10.15 22.04 4.84
N GLY A 59 -10.14 21.29 5.95
CA GLY A 59 -11.33 21.03 6.76
C GLY A 59 -12.26 19.96 6.17
N GLU A 60 -11.92 19.40 5.02
CA GLU A 60 -12.66 18.29 4.40
C GLU A 60 -12.04 16.95 4.82
N GLU A 61 -12.82 16.12 5.48
CA GLU A 61 -12.42 14.76 5.84
C GLU A 61 -12.75 13.78 4.71
N ARG A 62 -11.79 12.93 4.35
CA ARG A 62 -11.98 11.86 3.36
C ARG A 62 -11.36 10.56 3.83
N GLN A 63 -12.03 9.45 3.54
CA GLN A 63 -11.45 8.13 3.77
C GLN A 63 -10.23 7.92 2.85
N PRO A 64 -9.08 7.43 3.37
CA PRO A 64 -7.85 7.31 2.58
C PRO A 64 -7.96 6.42 1.33
N ASP A 65 -8.82 5.40 1.36
CA ASP A 65 -9.07 4.50 0.23
C ASP A 65 -9.86 5.17 -0.90
N LEU A 66 -10.54 6.29 -0.65
CA LEU A 66 -11.24 7.05 -1.69
C LEU A 66 -10.33 8.05 -2.42
N VAL A 67 -9.07 8.20 -1.98
CA VAL A 67 -8.11 9.14 -2.57
C VAL A 67 -7.35 8.47 -3.72
N PRO A 68 -7.49 8.91 -4.98
CA PRO A 68 -6.73 8.38 -6.11
C PRO A 68 -5.22 8.60 -5.95
N ARG A 69 -4.40 7.71 -6.52
CA ARG A 69 -2.93 7.77 -6.38
C ARG A 69 -2.33 9.12 -6.81
N GLY A 70 -2.84 9.73 -7.87
CA GLY A 70 -2.35 11.03 -8.37
C GLY A 70 -2.64 12.20 -7.43
N ASP A 71 -3.61 12.04 -6.53
CA ASP A 71 -3.97 13.07 -5.55
C ASP A 71 -3.27 12.85 -4.20
N ARG A 72 -2.64 11.70 -3.96
CA ARG A 72 -1.95 11.38 -2.70
C ARG A 72 -0.66 12.16 -2.55
N CYS A 73 -0.31 12.49 -1.32
CA CYS A 73 1.04 12.96 -1.02
C CYS A 73 2.08 11.88 -1.37
N PRO A 74 3.28 12.29 -1.80
CA PRO A 74 4.34 11.35 -2.20
C PRO A 74 5.01 10.65 -1.00
N ILE A 75 4.58 10.92 0.23
CA ILE A 75 5.13 10.25 1.42
C ILE A 75 4.86 8.75 1.30
N ASN A 76 5.95 7.98 1.19
CA ASN A 76 6.03 6.54 1.44
C ASN A 76 4.91 5.67 0.83
N LEU A 77 4.50 5.99 -0.41
CA LEU A 77 3.60 5.10 -1.18
C LEU A 77 4.14 3.67 -1.23
N ASP A 78 5.46 3.51 -1.24
CA ASP A 78 6.16 2.24 -1.30
C ASP A 78 6.39 1.59 0.08
N GLN A 79 5.96 2.20 1.19
CA GLN A 79 5.94 1.53 2.51
C GLN A 79 4.53 1.05 2.89
N GLY A 80 3.54 1.41 2.07
CA GLY A 80 2.15 1.01 2.28
C GLY A 80 1.39 1.87 3.28
N ASP A 81 1.82 3.11 3.52
CA ASP A 81 1.17 4.05 4.44
C ASP A 81 -0.21 4.53 3.95
N TRP A 82 -0.52 4.27 2.68
CA TRP A 82 -1.84 4.52 2.12
C TRP A 82 -2.65 3.25 1.97
N ALA A 83 -3.89 3.29 2.45
CA ALA A 83 -4.89 2.28 2.10
C ALA A 83 -5.01 2.18 0.57
N PRO A 84 -5.11 0.97 0.00
CA PRO A 84 -5.32 0.83 -1.42
C PRO A 84 -6.58 1.57 -1.89
N CYS A 85 -6.51 2.22 -3.06
CA CYS A 85 -7.62 3.00 -3.57
C CYS A 85 -8.80 2.07 -3.94
N SER A 86 -9.98 2.30 -3.37
CA SER A 86 -11.20 1.55 -3.66
C SER A 86 -11.90 2.05 -4.94
N LEU A 87 -11.71 3.33 -5.28
CA LEU A 87 -12.21 3.93 -6.52
C LEU A 87 -11.31 3.61 -7.72
N VAL A 88 -11.49 2.43 -8.30
CA VAL A 88 -10.70 1.95 -9.43
C VAL A 88 -11.51 1.88 -10.72
N SER A 89 -10.88 2.24 -11.84
CA SER A 89 -11.52 2.15 -13.16
C SER A 89 -11.82 0.69 -13.53
N ARG A 90 -12.82 0.46 -14.39
CA ARG A 90 -13.07 -0.88 -14.96
C ARG A 90 -11.89 -1.46 -15.75
N SER A 91 -10.98 -0.62 -16.21
CA SER A 91 -9.75 -1.08 -16.88
C SER A 91 -8.63 -1.47 -15.93
N ASP A 92 -8.68 -1.04 -14.68
CA ASP A 92 -7.69 -1.38 -13.67
C ASP A 92 -8.01 -2.77 -13.09
N TRP A 93 -7.50 -3.80 -13.75
CA TRP A 93 -7.70 -5.18 -13.29
C TRP A 93 -7.03 -5.42 -11.93
N LYS A 94 -5.83 -4.87 -11.71
CA LYS A 94 -5.05 -5.09 -10.49
C LYS A 94 -5.75 -4.45 -9.30
N GLY A 95 -6.21 -3.20 -9.43
CA GLY A 95 -6.99 -2.51 -8.41
C GLY A 95 -8.29 -3.24 -8.06
N ARG A 96 -9.03 -3.73 -9.07
CA ARG A 96 -10.28 -4.48 -8.81
C ARG A 96 -10.05 -5.81 -8.10
N LYS A 97 -9.03 -6.57 -8.51
CA LYS A 97 -8.67 -7.81 -7.80
C LYS A 97 -8.20 -7.49 -6.38
N ARG A 98 -7.42 -6.43 -6.19
CA ARG A 98 -7.05 -5.97 -4.85
C ARG A 98 -8.28 -5.72 -3.98
N ASN A 99 -9.26 -4.96 -4.45
CA ASN A 99 -10.48 -4.66 -3.70
C ASN A 99 -11.29 -5.93 -3.38
N LEU A 100 -11.31 -6.91 -4.28
CA LEU A 100 -11.96 -8.20 -4.03
C LEU A 100 -11.29 -8.96 -2.86
N TYR A 101 -9.95 -8.97 -2.81
CA TYR A 101 -9.20 -9.63 -1.75
C TYR A 101 -9.30 -8.86 -0.41
N ILE A 102 -9.35 -7.53 -0.47
CA ILE A 102 -9.63 -6.69 0.70
C ILE A 102 -11.02 -6.99 1.26
N ALA A 103 -12.03 -7.14 0.41
CA ALA A 103 -13.39 -7.47 0.84
C ALA A 103 -13.47 -8.86 1.48
N ALA A 104 -12.62 -9.81 1.07
CA ALA A 104 -12.64 -11.18 1.57
C ALA A 104 -11.91 -11.37 2.90
N ALA A 105 -10.76 -10.71 3.10
CA ALA A 105 -9.88 -10.97 4.24
C ALA A 105 -9.31 -9.70 4.90
N GLY A 106 -9.83 -8.52 4.56
CA GLY A 106 -9.42 -7.24 5.11
C GLY A 106 -8.23 -6.59 4.37
N PRO A 107 -7.93 -5.32 4.69
CA PRO A 107 -6.93 -4.51 3.99
C PRO A 107 -5.49 -4.75 4.47
N MET A 108 -5.32 -5.45 5.60
CA MET A 108 -4.00 -5.79 6.14
C MET A 108 -3.34 -6.87 5.28
N CYS A 109 -2.03 -6.99 5.41
CA CYS A 109 -1.25 -8.07 4.82
C CYS A 109 -1.82 -9.41 5.27
N HIS A 110 -2.18 -10.27 4.32
CA HIS A 110 -2.76 -11.59 4.58
C HIS A 110 -1.74 -12.58 5.15
N ALA A 111 -0.44 -12.24 5.13
CA ALA A 111 0.60 -13.02 5.78
C ALA A 111 0.90 -12.52 7.20
N CYS A 112 1.46 -11.31 7.36
CA CYS A 112 1.89 -10.83 8.68
C CYS A 112 0.80 -10.13 9.49
N GLY A 113 -0.26 -9.59 8.86
CA GLY A 113 -1.27 -8.78 9.55
C GLY A 113 -0.82 -7.40 10.04
N ASP A 114 0.49 -7.09 10.04
CA ASP A 114 1.05 -5.90 10.69
C ASP A 114 1.04 -4.62 9.82
N SER A 115 1.03 -4.78 8.50
CA SER A 115 1.07 -3.67 7.54
C SER A 115 -0.07 -3.75 6.54
N LEU A 116 -0.42 -2.63 5.91
CA LEU A 116 -1.39 -2.62 4.82
C LEU A 116 -0.88 -3.44 3.63
N GLY A 117 -1.78 -4.22 3.06
CA GLY A 117 -1.50 -5.01 1.87
C GLY A 117 -1.46 -4.14 0.61
N GLN A 118 -0.35 -4.18 -0.12
CA GLN A 118 -0.09 -3.32 -1.26
C GLN A 118 -0.11 -4.07 -2.59
N ASP A 119 0.30 -5.34 -2.61
CA ASP A 119 0.36 -6.13 -3.83
C ASP A 119 -0.39 -7.47 -3.72
N LEU A 120 -0.87 -7.96 -4.86
CA LEU A 120 -1.48 -9.27 -5.02
C LEU A 120 -0.35 -10.29 -5.17
N HIS A 121 -0.21 -11.16 -4.19
CA HIS A 121 0.65 -12.32 -4.29
C HIS A 121 -0.07 -13.43 -5.06
N TYR A 122 0.67 -14.12 -5.92
CA TYR A 122 0.14 -15.19 -6.73
C TYR A 122 1.15 -16.34 -6.84
N ASP A 123 0.61 -17.55 -6.95
CA ASP A 123 1.41 -18.74 -7.23
C ASP A 123 1.91 -18.68 -8.68
N ARG A 124 3.22 -18.81 -8.88
CA ARG A 124 3.84 -18.64 -10.21
C ARG A 124 3.58 -19.80 -11.17
N TYR A 125 3.16 -20.96 -10.68
CA TYR A 125 2.89 -22.15 -11.48
C TYR A 125 1.44 -22.20 -11.97
N THR A 126 0.49 -21.84 -11.10
CA THR A 126 -0.95 -21.86 -11.38
C THR A 126 -1.48 -20.50 -11.82
N HIS A 127 -0.72 -19.44 -11.58
CA HIS A 127 -1.12 -18.04 -11.76
C HIS A 127 -2.35 -17.65 -10.96
N LEU A 128 -2.69 -18.40 -9.91
CA LEU A 128 -3.77 -18.05 -9.00
C LEU A 128 -3.25 -17.07 -7.95
N ILE A 129 -4.01 -15.99 -7.75
CA ILE A 129 -3.79 -15.07 -6.65
C ILE A 129 -4.08 -15.83 -5.35
N THR A 130 -3.17 -15.72 -4.39
CA THR A 130 -3.26 -16.37 -3.08
C THR A 130 -3.63 -15.38 -1.99
N GLY A 131 -3.28 -14.10 -2.15
CA GLY A 131 -3.59 -13.09 -1.14
C GLY A 131 -3.10 -11.69 -1.46
N LEU A 132 -3.33 -10.80 -0.52
CA LEU A 132 -2.84 -9.42 -0.52
C LEU A 132 -1.67 -9.30 0.48
N LEU A 133 -0.48 -8.89 0.02
CA LEU A 133 0.72 -8.77 0.85
C LEU A 133 1.21 -7.33 0.92
N CYS A 134 1.81 -6.96 2.05
CA CYS A 134 2.64 -5.75 2.14
C CYS A 134 3.91 -5.91 1.31
N ASN A 135 4.65 -4.81 1.08
CA ASN A 135 5.83 -4.85 0.20
C ASN A 135 6.94 -5.77 0.72
N GLU A 136 7.14 -5.79 2.05
CA GLU A 136 8.11 -6.68 2.71
C GLU A 136 7.75 -8.15 2.48
N CYS A 137 6.53 -8.55 2.83
CA CYS A 137 6.07 -9.92 2.62
C CYS A 137 6.07 -10.27 1.12
N SER A 138 5.63 -9.37 0.23
CA SER A 138 5.59 -9.67 -1.21
C SER A 138 6.96 -10.01 -1.79
N SER A 139 8.04 -9.45 -1.24
CA SER A 139 9.41 -9.67 -1.69
C SER A 139 9.96 -11.01 -1.17
N HIS A 140 9.67 -11.36 0.09
CA HIS A 140 10.36 -12.44 0.79
C HIS A 140 9.49 -13.65 1.16
N ILE A 141 8.17 -13.61 0.95
CA ILE A 141 7.26 -14.68 1.40
C ILE A 141 7.65 -16.06 0.85
N ASN A 142 8.17 -16.11 -0.39
CA ASN A 142 8.56 -17.35 -1.06
C ASN A 142 9.92 -17.88 -0.61
N GLU A 143 10.66 -17.14 0.22
CA GLU A 143 11.99 -17.52 0.70
C GLU A 143 11.91 -18.32 2.01
N CYS A 144 10.71 -18.50 2.56
CA CYS A 144 10.52 -19.21 3.81
C CYS A 144 10.90 -20.71 3.67
N PRO A 145 11.86 -21.21 4.48
CA PRO A 145 12.24 -22.63 4.43
C PRO A 145 11.37 -23.51 5.33
N HIS A 146 10.53 -22.92 6.19
CA HIS A 146 9.78 -23.65 7.19
C HIS A 146 8.55 -24.32 6.56
N PRO A 147 8.23 -25.58 6.93
CA PRO A 147 7.03 -26.25 6.44
C PRO A 147 5.74 -25.76 7.11
N SER A 148 5.81 -25.20 8.33
CA SER A 148 4.68 -24.61 9.09
C SER A 148 5.20 -23.88 10.33
N GLY A 149 4.31 -23.15 11.03
CA GLY A 149 4.56 -22.61 12.37
C GLY A 149 5.21 -21.22 12.37
N CYS A 150 5.41 -20.62 11.20
CA CYS A 150 5.67 -19.20 11.08
C CYS A 150 4.66 -18.58 10.11
N TYR A 151 4.37 -17.30 10.28
CA TYR A 151 3.33 -16.59 9.50
C TYR A 151 3.51 -16.72 7.98
N GLN A 152 4.76 -16.81 7.50
CA GLN A 152 5.05 -16.99 6.07
C GLN A 152 4.64 -18.38 5.59
N ALA A 153 5.05 -19.43 6.31
CA ALA A 153 4.73 -20.81 5.98
C ALA A 153 3.22 -21.07 6.12
N ASP A 154 2.60 -20.55 7.17
CA ASP A 154 1.17 -20.69 7.41
C ASP A 154 0.36 -20.01 6.30
N TYR A 155 0.78 -18.80 5.88
CA TYR A 155 0.20 -18.13 4.72
C TYR A 155 0.36 -18.93 3.42
N LEU A 156 1.53 -19.51 3.16
CA LEU A 156 1.75 -20.30 1.94
C LEU A 156 0.92 -21.59 1.91
N ASN A 157 0.70 -22.20 3.07
CA ASN A 157 -0.09 -23.44 3.20
C ASN A 157 -1.60 -23.19 3.16
N ASP A 158 -2.08 -22.12 3.79
CA ASP A 158 -3.50 -21.79 3.89
C ASP A 158 -3.73 -20.27 3.75
N PRO A 159 -3.61 -19.70 2.53
CA PRO A 159 -3.81 -18.28 2.33
C PRO A 159 -5.27 -17.89 2.61
N PRO A 160 -5.55 -16.82 3.39
CA PRO A 160 -6.90 -16.45 3.84
C PRO A 160 -7.94 -16.25 2.73
N ALA A 161 -7.49 -15.86 1.53
CA ALA A 161 -8.34 -15.55 0.40
C ALA A 161 -8.15 -16.52 -0.79
N ALA A 162 -7.46 -17.65 -0.60
CA ALA A 162 -7.18 -18.62 -1.67
C ALA A 162 -8.46 -19.19 -2.32
N HIS A 163 -9.56 -19.24 -1.56
CA HIS A 163 -10.85 -19.73 -2.04
C HIS A 163 -11.45 -18.90 -3.19
N LEU A 164 -11.01 -17.65 -3.38
CA LEU A 164 -11.45 -16.80 -4.50
C LEU A 164 -10.98 -17.32 -5.86
N LYS A 165 -9.84 -18.05 -5.90
CA LYS A 165 -9.29 -18.70 -7.12
C LYS A 165 -9.19 -17.78 -8.33
N GLU A 166 -8.87 -16.51 -8.08
CA GLU A 166 -8.77 -15.51 -9.12
C GLU A 166 -7.43 -15.57 -9.82
N GLN A 167 -7.43 -15.42 -11.15
CA GLN A 167 -6.19 -15.42 -11.92
C GLN A 167 -5.46 -14.08 -11.81
N TYR A 168 -4.15 -14.15 -11.55
CA TYR A 168 -3.24 -13.06 -11.75
C TYR A 168 -3.01 -12.89 -13.24
N TYR A 169 -3.14 -11.67 -13.74
CA TYR A 169 -2.92 -11.41 -15.15
C TYR A 169 -1.41 -11.35 -15.42
N VAL A 170 -0.90 -12.40 -16.06
CA VAL A 170 0.49 -12.53 -16.52
C VAL A 170 0.52 -12.43 -18.05
N GLY A 171 0.54 -11.22 -18.58
CA GLY A 171 1.09 -10.99 -19.93
C GLY A 171 0.26 -10.21 -20.95
N GLY A 172 0.98 -9.69 -21.95
CA GLY A 172 0.49 -9.10 -23.20
C GLY A 172 0.22 -7.60 -23.10
N ASN A 173 0.95 -6.81 -23.89
CA ASN A 173 0.67 -5.40 -24.03
C ASN A 173 -0.81 -5.25 -24.45
N ARG A 174 -1.50 -4.21 -23.97
CA ARG A 174 -2.95 -4.06 -24.20
C ARG A 174 -3.33 -4.06 -25.69
N ASP A 175 -2.35 -3.77 -26.54
CA ASP A 175 -2.39 -3.72 -28.00
C ASP A 175 -2.39 -5.11 -28.67
N ASP A 176 -1.99 -6.17 -27.97
CA ASP A 176 -1.94 -7.53 -28.53
C ASP A 176 -3.32 -8.19 -28.62
N ARG A 177 -4.34 -7.59 -27.97
CA ARG A 177 -5.74 -7.95 -28.18
C ARG A 177 -6.15 -7.41 -29.55
N LYS A 178 -5.88 -8.17 -30.61
CA LYS A 178 -6.51 -7.97 -31.93
C LYS A 178 -7.99 -7.73 -31.69
N ARG A 179 -8.44 -6.48 -31.91
CA ARG A 179 -9.84 -6.09 -31.96
C ARG A 179 -10.50 -7.09 -32.88
N ALA A 180 -11.32 -8.00 -32.33
CA ALA A 180 -12.13 -8.91 -33.13
C ALA A 180 -12.82 -8.05 -34.18
N GLY A 181 -12.48 -8.32 -35.45
CA GLY A 181 -12.89 -7.50 -36.57
C GLY A 181 -14.39 -7.30 -36.51
N ARG A 182 -14.83 -6.04 -36.67
CA ARG A 182 -16.22 -5.77 -37.03
C ARG A 182 -16.47 -6.53 -38.32
N THR A 183 -17.18 -7.64 -38.25
CA THR A 183 -17.80 -8.25 -39.42
C THR A 183 -18.83 -7.22 -39.91
N VAL A 184 -18.44 -6.44 -40.92
CA VAL A 184 -19.39 -5.67 -41.72
C VAL A 184 -20.01 -6.68 -42.66
N ALA A 185 -21.24 -7.08 -42.37
CA ALA A 185 -22.07 -7.81 -43.31
C ALA A 185 -22.30 -6.92 -44.55
N ALA A 186 -22.04 -7.46 -45.73
CA ALA A 186 -22.47 -6.95 -47.02
C ALA A 186 -23.47 -7.96 -47.59
#